data_AF-A0A7S3DTI4-F1
#
_entry.id   AF-A0A7S3DTI4-F1
#
_cell.length_a   1.000
_cell.length_b   1.000
_cell.length_c   1.000
_cell.angle_alpha   90.00
_cell.angle_beta   90.00
_cell.angle_gamma   90.00
#
_symmetry.space_group_name_H-M   'P 1'
#
loop_
_entity.id
_entity.type
_entity.pdbx_description
1 polymer ?
#
loop_
_entity_poly.entity_id
_entity_poly.type
_entity_poly.pdbx_seq_one_letter_code
_entity_poly.pdbx_strand_id
1 'polypeptide(L)'
;MKIIQLQTTDGLQKRVIRSTQNLRDWLEELGAPSSSYVLDANNVQRTDLEDLDENVVYSLAAFSPSRKRKRVSSELSSSTLAELIHSRSFDEAWQALEKLSRHYLGDGNETHDTICNPLKISRTWKGKDGALVKSLRDVCDEVKKSIQYPKDGRAGRVVGIRLGSGCGKSHLLLEAPRILQQHGIYITYNLDQLLTFDCQDGSKAVLLRTLLRLAKLPNKMCPRFIGSEAGQLLMKLDTLLLRAFVVHQLGMIESSIFIGVDEIMELQHQLVVKAVLSELGEVAVNCYHHNNHQQCNVFVSSLKEEPFSTASGRRIFRWSPPVPDESAAELILQPYTHDRDLNRCKVLAISAAGFHFRSLVFAAQAIAQDMAPSVQSILNSVIHRWRERVPESLFAAMRDYVLDSCRGLPLHRQSVQVHAMLESYLDEKLSLPPPLILGAFGVANAGNEEVDGASPLFGLFNCDFAYTDPAKHLEQFGLHFDIFRHSHDLSVLSSEVHVAVRGVKKDPAWY
;
A
#
# COMPACT_ATOMS: atom_id res chain seq x y z
N MET A 1 -31.34 -3.54 27.55
CA MET A 1 -30.62 -2.96 28.71
C MET A 1 -29.64 -4.02 29.18
N LYS A 2 -28.35 -3.71 29.30
CA LYS A 2 -27.31 -4.62 29.77
C LYS A 2 -26.40 -3.93 30.80
N ILE A 3 -25.88 -4.67 31.78
CA ILE A 3 -24.83 -4.16 32.68
C ILE A 3 -23.47 -4.47 32.07
N ILE A 4 -22.79 -3.44 31.57
CA ILE A 4 -21.50 -3.58 30.90
C ILE A 4 -20.38 -3.23 31.88
N GLN A 5 -19.35 -4.07 31.92
CA GLN A 5 -18.13 -3.84 32.69
C GLN A 5 -17.00 -3.49 31.74
N LEU A 6 -16.40 -2.31 31.91
CA LEU A 6 -15.36 -1.80 31.03
C LEU A 6 -14.09 -1.52 31.84
N GLN A 7 -12.99 -2.14 31.44
CA GLN A 7 -11.67 -1.90 32.01
C GLN A 7 -11.09 -0.61 31.42
N THR A 8 -10.97 0.44 32.24
CA THR A 8 -10.44 1.76 31.87
C THR A 8 -9.08 2.03 32.52
N THR A 9 -8.48 3.19 32.20
CA THR A 9 -7.26 3.72 32.82
C THR A 9 -7.40 3.93 34.33
N ASP A 10 -8.61 4.27 34.79
CA ASP A 10 -8.91 4.58 36.19
C ASP A 10 -9.47 3.37 36.96
N GLY A 11 -9.50 2.20 36.33
CA GLY A 11 -9.97 0.95 36.90
C GLY A 11 -11.19 0.38 36.17
N LEU A 12 -11.80 -0.65 36.78
CA LEU A 12 -12.99 -1.29 36.24
C LEU A 12 -14.22 -0.41 36.54
N GLN A 13 -14.87 0.07 35.48
CA GLN A 13 -16.14 0.80 35.59
C GLN A 13 -17.30 -0.11 35.19
N LYS A 14 -18.47 0.08 35.82
CA LYS A 14 -19.70 -0.63 35.48
C LYS A 14 -20.81 0.37 35.22
N ARG A 15 -21.50 0.24 34.09
CA ARG A 15 -22.63 1.11 33.76
C ARG A 15 -23.77 0.30 33.16
N VAL A 16 -24.99 0.75 33.46
CA VAL A 16 -26.21 0.21 32.83
C VAL A 16 -26.37 0.88 31.48
N ILE A 17 -26.30 0.10 30.40
CA ILE A 17 -26.39 0.61 29.03
C ILE A 17 -27.72 0.18 28.43
N ARG A 18 -28.50 1.16 27.97
CA ARG A 18 -29.88 0.95 27.49
C ARG A 18 -29.99 0.88 25.97
N SER A 19 -29.03 1.44 25.24
CA SER A 19 -28.98 1.48 23.78
C SER A 19 -27.53 1.55 23.30
N THR A 20 -27.27 1.26 22.02
CA THR A 20 -25.96 1.48 21.40
C THR A 20 -25.54 2.95 21.47
N GLN A 21 -26.48 3.90 21.39
CA GLN A 21 -26.15 5.32 21.56
C GLN A 21 -25.64 5.61 22.97
N ASN A 22 -26.27 5.06 24.01
CA ASN A 22 -25.78 5.18 25.39
C ASN A 22 -24.39 4.55 25.60
N LEU A 23 -24.05 3.50 24.85
CA LEU A 23 -22.69 2.95 24.85
C LEU A 23 -21.71 3.96 24.24
N ARG A 24 -22.05 4.54 23.09
CA ARG A 24 -21.20 5.55 22.43
C ARG A 24 -21.01 6.80 23.28
N ASP A 25 -22.08 7.33 23.87
CA ASP A 25 -22.01 8.49 24.77
C ASP A 25 -21.08 8.20 25.96
N TRP A 26 -21.16 6.98 26.53
CA TRP A 26 -20.26 6.57 27.61
C TRP A 26 -18.80 6.42 27.15
N LEU A 27 -18.56 5.90 25.94
CA LEU A 27 -17.22 5.82 25.38
C LEU A 27 -16.64 7.21 25.10
N GLU A 28 -17.45 8.16 24.65
CA GLU A 28 -17.07 9.57 24.46
C GLU A 28 -16.75 10.27 25.78
N GLU A 29 -17.55 10.04 26.84
CA GLU A 29 -17.24 10.52 28.20
C GLU A 29 -15.86 10.01 28.70
N LEU A 30 -15.46 8.81 28.26
CA LEU A 30 -14.15 8.21 28.56
C LEU A 30 -13.04 8.67 27.60
N GLY A 31 -13.32 9.66 26.74
CA GLY A 31 -12.36 10.25 25.80
C GLY A 31 -12.12 9.42 24.53
N ALA A 32 -12.95 8.42 24.26
CA ALA A 32 -12.86 7.62 23.04
C ALA A 32 -13.69 8.28 21.91
N PRO A 33 -13.22 8.34 20.66
CA PRO A 33 -14.00 8.91 19.55
C PRO A 33 -15.34 8.17 19.34
N SER A 34 -16.32 8.83 18.73
CA SER A 34 -17.68 8.30 18.46
C SER A 34 -17.72 6.97 17.69
N SER A 35 -16.65 6.67 16.95
CA SER A 35 -16.43 5.45 16.18
C SER A 35 -15.70 4.35 16.96
N SER A 36 -15.50 4.53 18.27
CA SER A 36 -14.77 3.57 19.11
C SER A 36 -15.57 2.31 19.34
N TYR A 37 -14.84 1.23 19.52
CA TYR A 37 -15.36 -0.10 19.82
C TYR A 37 -14.69 -0.66 21.07
N VAL A 38 -15.35 -1.65 21.66
CA VAL A 38 -14.79 -2.39 22.78
C VAL A 38 -14.31 -3.76 22.32
N LEU A 39 -13.31 -4.29 23.01
CA LEU A 39 -12.72 -5.61 22.78
C LEU A 39 -13.13 -6.53 23.91
N ASP A 40 -13.58 -7.73 23.58
CA ASP A 40 -13.72 -8.80 24.57
C ASP A 40 -12.36 -9.41 24.95
N ALA A 41 -12.37 -10.42 25.84
CA ALA A 41 -11.15 -11.10 26.29
C ALA A 41 -10.38 -11.81 25.16
N ASN A 42 -11.00 -12.05 24.00
CA ASN A 42 -10.39 -12.65 22.83
C ASN A 42 -9.96 -11.61 21.78
N ASN A 43 -9.97 -10.32 22.13
CA ASN A 43 -9.69 -9.19 21.22
C ASN A 43 -10.66 -9.09 20.03
N VAL A 44 -11.89 -9.59 20.17
CA VAL A 44 -12.92 -9.40 19.14
C VAL A 44 -13.57 -8.03 19.32
N GLN A 45 -13.62 -7.26 18.23
CA GLN A 45 -14.25 -5.95 18.17
C GLN A 45 -15.77 -6.04 18.25
N ARG A 46 -16.36 -5.25 19.16
CA ARG A 46 -17.80 -5.12 19.37
C ARG A 46 -18.19 -3.65 19.32
N THR A 47 -19.08 -3.30 18.39
CA THR A 47 -19.55 -1.93 18.14
C THR A 47 -20.98 -1.68 18.62
N ASP A 48 -21.78 -2.73 18.72
CA ASP A 48 -23.19 -2.65 19.03
C ASP A 48 -23.51 -3.32 20.36
N LEU A 49 -24.50 -2.76 21.08
CA LEU A 49 -24.91 -3.28 22.40
C LEU A 49 -25.41 -4.74 22.32
N GLU A 50 -25.96 -5.13 21.17
CA GLU A 50 -26.45 -6.49 20.93
C GLU A 50 -25.33 -7.52 21.01
N ASP A 51 -24.11 -7.14 20.60
CA ASP A 51 -22.93 -8.02 20.57
C ASP A 51 -22.17 -8.09 21.90
N LEU A 52 -22.64 -7.38 22.93
CA LEU A 52 -22.03 -7.39 24.27
C LEU A 52 -22.76 -8.35 25.20
N ASP A 53 -22.03 -9.23 25.86
CA ASP A 53 -22.54 -10.13 26.88
C ASP A 53 -22.46 -9.49 28.27
N GLU A 54 -23.47 -9.77 29.10
CA GLU A 54 -23.44 -9.36 30.51
C GLU A 54 -22.34 -10.12 31.26
N ASN A 55 -21.69 -9.46 32.22
CA ASN A 55 -20.61 -10.02 33.03
C ASN A 55 -19.28 -10.30 32.31
N VAL A 56 -19.16 -9.97 31.02
CA VAL A 56 -17.86 -9.92 30.35
C VAL A 56 -17.18 -8.59 30.65
N VAL A 57 -15.89 -8.65 30.95
CA VAL A 57 -15.04 -7.46 31.10
C VAL A 57 -14.51 -7.10 29.73
N TYR A 58 -15.01 -5.99 29.20
CA TYR A 58 -14.54 -5.43 27.95
C TYR A 58 -13.36 -4.49 28.19
N SER A 59 -12.51 -4.33 27.19
CA SER A 59 -11.45 -3.33 27.17
C SER A 59 -11.67 -2.36 26.01
N LEU A 60 -11.29 -1.10 26.18
CA LEU A 60 -11.26 -0.17 25.04
C LEU A 60 -10.15 -0.59 24.08
N ALA A 61 -10.45 -0.63 22.78
CA ALA A 61 -9.45 -0.91 21.75
C ALA A 61 -8.37 0.20 21.72
N ALA A 62 -7.30 -0.03 22.47
CA ALA A 62 -6.05 0.72 22.53
C ALA A 62 -6.15 2.26 22.45
N PHE A 63 -6.80 2.87 23.45
CA PHE A 63 -6.01 3.75 24.32
C PHE A 63 -5.17 2.81 25.19
N SER A 64 -3.93 2.48 24.81
CA SER A 64 -3.04 1.82 25.75
C SER A 64 -2.76 2.82 26.87
N PRO A 65 -3.15 2.56 28.13
CA PRO A 65 -2.61 3.30 29.24
C PRO A 65 -1.12 2.98 29.23
N SER A 66 -0.29 3.98 28.95
CA SER A 66 1.09 3.93 29.41
C SER A 66 1.01 3.56 30.90
N ARG A 67 1.49 2.37 31.27
CA ARG A 67 1.87 2.08 32.67
C ARG A 67 2.53 3.34 33.16
N LYS A 68 2.07 3.91 34.28
CA LYS A 68 2.62 5.12 34.92
C LYS A 68 4.14 4.99 35.02
N ARG A 69 4.84 5.35 33.95
CA ARG A 69 6.28 5.57 33.94
C ARG A 69 6.40 6.82 34.77
N LYS A 70 7.05 6.69 35.92
CA LYS A 70 7.48 7.80 36.76
C LYS A 70 7.81 8.98 35.85
N ARG A 71 7.20 10.14 36.10
CA ARG A 71 7.72 11.44 35.70
C ARG A 71 9.16 11.50 36.19
N VAL A 72 10.08 11.05 35.36
CA VAL A 72 11.50 11.37 35.49
C VAL A 72 11.70 12.44 34.45
N SER A 73 11.92 13.64 34.98
CA SER A 73 12.29 14.83 34.26
C SER A 73 13.37 14.58 33.23
N SER A 74 13.20 15.17 32.06
CA SER A 74 14.22 16.07 31.58
C SER A 74 13.53 17.17 30.78
N GLU A 75 13.77 18.40 31.23
CA GLU A 75 13.22 19.65 30.72
C GLU A 75 13.54 19.81 29.24
N LEU A 76 12.61 19.39 28.40
CA LEU A 76 12.39 19.94 27.09
C LEU A 76 10.89 20.12 27.02
N SER A 77 10.41 21.27 27.47
CA SER A 77 9.01 21.60 27.29
C SER A 77 8.76 21.66 25.79
N SER A 78 7.56 21.26 25.39
CA SER A 78 7.03 21.39 24.03
C SER A 78 7.22 22.82 23.48
N SER A 79 7.21 23.84 24.35
CA SER A 79 7.53 25.24 24.04
C SER A 79 8.99 25.44 23.62
N THR A 80 9.96 24.79 24.29
CA THR A 80 11.39 24.91 23.96
C THR A 80 11.68 24.41 22.55
N LEU A 81 11.04 23.33 22.07
CA LEU A 81 11.26 22.85 20.70
C LEU A 81 10.79 23.87 19.65
N ALA A 82 9.60 24.43 19.82
CA ALA A 82 9.08 25.45 18.90
C ALA A 82 9.94 26.73 18.92
N GLU A 83 10.40 27.14 20.11
CA GLU A 83 11.32 28.27 20.30
C GLU A 83 12.66 28.04 19.59
N LEU A 84 13.25 26.85 19.71
CA LEU A 84 14.51 26.48 19.03
C LEU A 84 14.37 26.51 17.50
N ILE A 85 13.21 26.08 16.98
CA ILE A 85 12.93 26.17 15.54
C ILE A 85 12.76 27.64 15.13
N HIS A 86 12.07 28.46 15.93
CA HIS A 86 11.94 29.90 15.68
C HIS A 86 13.28 30.64 15.69
N SER A 87 14.19 30.32 16.62
CA SER A 87 15.54 30.88 16.67
C SER A 87 16.48 30.32 15.60
N ARG A 88 16.00 29.35 14.79
CA ARG A 88 16.79 28.60 13.79
C ARG A 88 17.96 27.82 14.39
N SER A 89 17.88 27.46 15.67
CA SER A 89 18.79 26.53 16.35
C SER A 89 18.45 25.09 15.95
N PHE A 90 18.54 24.77 14.65
CA PHE A 90 17.97 23.55 14.09
C PHE A 90 18.62 22.27 14.61
N ASP A 91 19.92 22.26 14.90
CA ASP A 91 20.58 21.06 15.42
C ASP A 91 20.11 20.72 16.85
N GLU A 92 19.92 21.73 17.69
CA GLU A 92 19.35 21.58 19.03
C GLU A 92 17.87 21.18 18.97
N ALA A 93 17.11 21.80 18.06
CA ALA A 93 15.72 21.44 17.79
C ALA A 93 15.60 19.98 17.34
N TRP A 94 16.52 19.48 16.53
CA TRP A 94 16.54 18.09 16.10
C TRP A 94 16.80 17.13 17.26
N GLN A 95 17.81 17.41 18.10
CA GLN A 95 18.09 16.61 19.29
C GLN A 95 16.88 16.55 20.24
N ALA A 96 16.20 17.69 20.40
CA ALA A 96 14.96 17.77 21.15
C ALA A 96 13.84 16.92 20.53
N LEU A 97 13.63 17.02 19.21
CA LEU A 97 12.62 16.27 18.48
C LEU A 97 12.87 14.75 18.56
N GLU A 98 14.10 14.28 18.35
CA GLU A 98 14.47 12.87 18.47
C GLU A 98 14.19 12.34 19.88
N LYS A 99 14.55 13.13 20.91
CA LYS A 99 14.30 12.75 22.30
C LYS A 99 12.82 12.62 22.59
N LEU A 100 12.00 13.53 22.05
CA LEU A 100 10.53 13.48 22.20
C LEU A 100 9.94 12.29 21.43
N SER A 101 10.35 12.08 20.16
CA SER A 101 9.81 11.02 19.29
C SER A 101 10.10 9.61 19.84
N ARG A 102 11.20 9.41 20.58
CA ARG A 102 11.52 8.14 21.24
C ARG A 102 10.41 7.62 22.15
N HIS A 103 9.59 8.49 22.74
CA HIS A 103 8.45 8.09 23.57
C HIS A 103 7.34 7.38 22.79
N TYR A 104 7.35 7.53 21.46
CA TYR A 104 6.35 7.01 20.53
C TYR A 104 6.87 5.84 19.70
N LEU A 105 8.12 5.38 19.91
CA LEU A 105 8.70 4.26 19.17
C LEU A 105 8.14 2.87 19.57
N GLY A 106 7.29 2.78 20.59
CA GLY A 106 6.75 1.50 21.08
C GLY A 106 7.75 0.69 21.90
N ASP A 107 7.38 -0.54 22.28
CA ASP A 107 8.14 -1.40 23.22
C ASP A 107 9.34 -2.15 22.58
N GLY A 108 9.80 -1.74 21.40
CA GLY A 108 11.06 -2.25 20.81
C GLY A 108 11.02 -3.67 20.24
N ASN A 109 9.89 -4.38 20.29
CA ASN A 109 9.70 -5.68 19.61
C ASN A 109 9.45 -5.55 18.11
N GLU A 110 9.22 -4.33 17.63
CA GLU A 110 9.17 -4.05 16.20
C GLU A 110 10.62 -3.82 15.73
N THR A 111 11.21 -4.79 15.04
CA THR A 111 12.57 -4.62 14.49
C THR A 111 12.59 -3.46 13.48
N HIS A 112 13.69 -2.71 13.43
CA HIS A 112 13.90 -1.59 12.50
C HIS A 112 13.58 -1.93 11.04
N ASP A 113 13.76 -3.19 10.66
CA ASP A 113 13.46 -3.73 9.34
C ASP A 113 11.95 -3.90 9.13
N THR A 114 11.18 -4.44 10.09
CA THR A 114 9.71 -4.66 9.96
C THR A 114 8.85 -3.39 9.96
N ILE A 115 9.36 -2.29 10.51
CA ILE A 115 8.62 -1.01 10.64
C ILE A 115 8.67 -0.17 9.35
N CYS A 116 9.72 -0.38 8.54
CA CYS A 116 10.01 0.45 7.38
C CYS A 116 10.25 -0.31 6.09
N ASN A 117 10.34 -1.65 6.12
CA ASN A 117 10.62 -2.49 4.96
C ASN A 117 9.89 -3.85 5.09
N PRO A 118 8.89 -4.16 4.25
CA PRO A 118 8.32 -5.50 4.21
C PRO A 118 9.38 -6.48 3.71
N LEU A 119 10.04 -7.16 4.66
CA LEU A 119 11.04 -8.22 4.49
C LEU A 119 12.28 -7.83 3.66
N LYS A 120 13.43 -8.42 4.01
CA LYS A 120 14.71 -8.20 3.31
C LYS A 120 14.64 -8.76 1.88
N ILE A 121 14.08 -8.00 0.94
CA ILE A 121 14.10 -8.40 -0.46
C ILE A 121 15.31 -7.75 -1.14
N SER A 122 16.48 -8.37 -0.93
CA SER A 122 17.78 -7.84 -1.39
C SER A 122 17.92 -7.71 -2.91
N ARG A 123 16.99 -8.22 -3.72
CA ARG A 123 16.96 -8.16 -5.18
C ARG A 123 15.50 -8.32 -5.58
N THR A 124 14.85 -7.37 -6.27
CA THR A 124 13.45 -7.54 -6.73
C THR A 124 13.23 -7.54 -8.22
N TRP A 125 14.18 -6.97 -8.94
CA TRP A 125 14.10 -6.76 -10.36
C TRP A 125 15.53 -7.02 -10.86
N LYS A 126 15.70 -7.73 -11.98
CA LYS A 126 17.02 -8.19 -12.44
C LYS A 126 18.11 -7.10 -12.36
N GLY A 127 19.16 -7.36 -11.58
CA GLY A 127 20.51 -6.78 -11.69
C GLY A 127 20.67 -5.25 -11.55
N LYS A 128 21.92 -4.80 -11.48
CA LYS A 128 22.29 -3.36 -11.46
C LYS A 128 21.94 -2.59 -12.76
N ASP A 129 21.50 -3.32 -13.80
CA ASP A 129 21.26 -2.85 -15.18
C ASP A 129 19.90 -3.30 -15.76
N GLY A 130 18.96 -3.75 -14.93
CA GLY A 130 17.61 -4.12 -15.41
C GLY A 130 16.80 -2.92 -15.93
N ALA A 131 15.79 -3.20 -16.76
CA ALA A 131 14.94 -2.17 -17.38
C ALA A 131 14.30 -1.22 -16.35
N LEU A 132 13.87 -1.72 -15.20
CA LEU A 132 13.35 -0.89 -14.10
C LEU A 132 14.42 0.04 -13.53
N VAL A 133 15.61 -0.48 -13.23
CA VAL A 133 16.71 0.29 -12.62
C VAL A 133 17.14 1.41 -13.57
N LYS A 134 17.28 1.10 -14.86
CA LYS A 134 17.56 2.09 -15.89
C LYS A 134 16.46 3.15 -15.97
N SER A 135 15.20 2.72 -16.07
CA SER A 135 14.05 3.64 -16.14
C SER A 135 13.96 4.55 -14.91
N LEU A 136 14.18 4.02 -13.71
CA LEU A 136 14.19 4.79 -12.47
C LEU A 136 15.30 5.85 -12.47
N ARG A 137 16.52 5.49 -12.90
CA ARG A 137 17.65 6.43 -13.03
C ARG A 137 17.35 7.51 -14.06
N ASP A 138 16.84 7.14 -15.23
CA ASP A 138 16.50 8.07 -16.31
C ASP A 138 15.47 9.12 -15.83
N VAL A 139 14.46 8.69 -15.06
CA VAL A 139 13.47 9.59 -14.46
C VAL A 139 14.09 10.52 -13.42
N CYS A 140 14.95 10.00 -12.53
CA CYS A 140 15.67 10.83 -11.57
C CYS A 140 16.55 11.88 -12.25
N ASP A 141 17.25 11.52 -13.32
CA ASP A 141 18.07 12.44 -14.10
C ASP A 141 17.22 13.52 -14.80
N GLU A 142 16.03 13.17 -15.29
CA GLU A 142 15.11 14.15 -15.85
C GLU A 142 14.59 15.13 -14.78
N VAL A 143 14.21 14.61 -13.61
CA VAL A 143 13.78 15.44 -12.47
C VAL A 143 14.91 16.39 -12.06
N LYS A 144 16.14 15.89 -11.93
CA LYS A 144 17.33 16.71 -11.63
C LYS A 144 17.53 17.83 -12.65
N LYS A 145 17.51 17.51 -13.95
CA LYS A 145 17.64 18.51 -15.03
C LYS A 145 16.58 19.60 -14.91
N SER A 146 15.36 19.23 -14.53
CA SER A 146 14.25 20.18 -14.37
C SER A 146 14.40 21.12 -13.17
N ILE A 147 15.10 20.69 -12.13
CA ILE A 147 15.42 21.53 -10.96
C ILE A 147 16.61 22.43 -11.26
N GLN A 148 17.65 21.91 -11.91
CA GLN A 148 18.85 22.66 -12.27
C GLN A 148 18.58 23.76 -13.31
N TYR A 149 17.72 23.49 -14.29
CA TYR A 149 17.37 24.40 -15.37
C TYR A 149 15.86 24.64 -15.39
N PRO A 150 15.32 25.40 -14.43
CA PRO A 150 13.90 25.62 -14.33
C PRO A 150 13.43 26.47 -15.52
N LYS A 151 12.78 25.83 -16.50
CA LYS A 151 12.28 26.53 -17.70
C LYS A 151 11.26 27.64 -17.36
N ASP A 152 10.60 27.55 -16.21
CA ASP A 152 9.50 28.46 -15.83
C ASP A 152 9.61 29.06 -14.42
N GLY A 153 10.72 28.89 -13.69
CA GLY A 153 10.85 29.36 -12.29
C GLY A 153 9.88 28.73 -11.28
N ARG A 154 9.24 27.60 -11.64
CA ARG A 154 8.19 26.94 -10.84
C ARG A 154 8.74 25.82 -9.95
N ALA A 155 8.12 25.65 -8.77
CA ALA A 155 8.28 24.60 -7.75
C ALA A 155 8.73 23.21 -8.24
N GLY A 156 9.47 22.46 -7.42
CA GLY A 156 10.13 21.20 -7.79
C GLY A 156 9.24 20.14 -8.42
N ARG A 157 9.86 19.27 -9.22
CA ARG A 157 9.15 18.14 -9.84
C ARG A 157 9.03 16.98 -8.85
N VAL A 158 7.80 16.57 -8.64
CA VAL A 158 7.45 15.28 -8.03
C VAL A 158 7.15 14.29 -9.15
N VAL A 159 7.50 13.02 -8.92
CA VAL A 159 7.18 11.89 -9.81
C VAL A 159 5.93 11.18 -9.29
N GLY A 160 4.96 10.94 -10.16
CA GLY A 160 3.73 10.21 -9.84
C GLY A 160 3.75 8.82 -10.45
N ILE A 161 3.59 7.78 -9.62
CA ILE A 161 3.42 6.38 -10.04
C ILE A 161 1.93 6.07 -10.05
N ARG A 162 1.39 5.78 -11.23
CA ARG A 162 -0.03 5.47 -11.42
C ARG A 162 -0.18 4.06 -11.97
N LEU A 163 -0.36 3.13 -11.05
CA LEU A 163 -0.64 1.74 -11.35
C LEU A 163 -1.75 1.27 -10.42
N GLY A 164 -2.57 0.34 -10.87
CA GLY A 164 -3.58 -0.29 -10.03
C GLY A 164 -3.00 -1.01 -8.81
N SER A 165 -3.90 -1.61 -8.06
CA SER A 165 -3.59 -2.44 -6.91
C SER A 165 -2.66 -3.56 -7.33
N GLY A 166 -1.82 -4.02 -6.39
CA GLY A 166 -0.92 -5.16 -6.59
C GLY A 166 0.04 -5.10 -7.77
N CYS A 167 0.32 -3.90 -8.32
CA CYS A 167 1.37 -3.70 -9.33
C CYS A 167 2.77 -3.42 -8.71
N GLY A 168 2.95 -3.64 -7.41
CA GLY A 168 4.26 -3.48 -6.75
C GLY A 168 4.68 -2.03 -6.43
N LYS A 169 3.76 -1.05 -6.42
CA LYS A 169 4.07 0.37 -6.12
C LYS A 169 4.76 0.58 -4.77
N SER A 170 4.15 0.09 -3.68
CA SER A 170 4.72 0.22 -2.32
C SER A 170 6.10 -0.44 -2.26
N HIS A 171 6.21 -1.63 -2.86
CA HIS A 171 7.46 -2.37 -2.96
C HIS A 171 8.56 -1.56 -3.68
N LEU A 172 8.22 -0.95 -4.82
CA LEU A 172 9.11 -0.09 -5.58
C LEU A 172 9.57 1.13 -4.78
N LEU A 173 8.65 1.82 -4.09
CA LEU A 173 8.96 2.98 -3.25
C LEU A 173 9.93 2.64 -2.11
N LEU A 174 9.85 1.42 -1.59
CA LEU A 174 10.70 0.93 -0.51
C LEU A 174 12.08 0.49 -1.00
N GLU A 175 12.17 -0.09 -2.20
CA GLU A 175 13.43 -0.57 -2.78
C GLU A 175 14.21 0.50 -3.55
N ALA A 176 13.53 1.51 -4.09
CA ALA A 176 14.16 2.57 -4.89
C ALA A 176 15.36 3.26 -4.20
N PRO A 177 15.32 3.63 -2.90
CA PRO A 177 16.48 4.18 -2.21
C PRO A 177 17.71 3.28 -2.29
N ARG A 178 17.53 1.97 -2.13
CA ARG A 178 18.62 0.98 -2.19
C ARG A 178 19.16 0.83 -3.61
N ILE A 179 18.29 0.80 -4.62
CA ILE A 179 18.66 0.75 -6.04
C ILE A 179 19.48 1.97 -6.44
N LEU A 180 19.09 3.14 -5.94
CA LEU A 180 19.71 4.43 -6.24
C LEU A 180 20.89 4.78 -5.31
N GLN A 181 21.15 3.98 -4.27
CA GLN A 181 22.13 4.27 -3.21
C GLN A 181 21.87 5.62 -2.52
N GLN A 182 20.61 5.84 -2.16
CA GLN A 182 20.08 7.06 -1.54
C GLN A 182 19.52 6.78 -0.15
N HIS A 183 19.44 7.80 0.69
CA HIS A 183 18.72 7.71 1.96
C HIS A 183 17.21 7.70 1.73
N GLY A 184 16.53 6.64 2.16
CA GLY A 184 15.10 6.46 1.95
C GLY A 184 14.24 7.00 3.10
N ILE A 185 13.23 7.80 2.75
CA ILE A 185 12.16 8.24 3.64
C ILE A 185 10.84 7.74 3.05
N TYR A 186 10.19 6.82 3.74
CA TYR A 186 8.91 6.26 3.31
C TYR A 186 7.76 6.77 4.17
N ILE A 187 6.82 7.48 3.54
CA ILE A 187 5.57 7.98 4.10
C ILE A 187 4.43 7.19 3.46
N THR A 188 3.45 6.76 4.25
CA THR A 188 2.25 6.14 3.69
C THR A 188 0.99 6.68 4.32
N TYR A 189 -0.06 6.83 3.51
CA TYR A 189 -1.40 7.25 3.94
C TYR A 189 -2.40 6.08 4.06
N ASN A 190 -1.96 4.86 3.73
CA ASN A 190 -2.74 3.63 3.98
C ASN A 190 -2.50 3.06 5.39
N LEU A 191 -3.08 1.88 5.68
CA LEU A 191 -2.95 1.10 6.94
C LEU A 191 -3.68 1.69 8.15
N ASP A 192 -4.92 2.13 7.96
CA ASP A 192 -5.81 2.61 9.04
C ASP A 192 -5.21 3.74 9.89
N GLN A 193 -4.38 4.58 9.26
CA GLN A 193 -3.80 5.72 9.92
C GLN A 193 -4.84 6.81 10.15
N LEU A 194 -4.73 7.51 11.28
CA LEU A 194 -5.51 8.71 11.52
C LEU A 194 -4.98 9.85 10.63
N LEU A 195 -5.76 10.25 9.62
CA LEU A 195 -5.39 11.27 8.63
C LEU A 195 -5.94 12.68 8.97
N THR A 196 -6.58 12.85 10.12
CA THR A 196 -7.25 14.11 10.50
C THR A 196 -6.32 15.32 10.42
N PHE A 197 -5.07 15.19 10.87
CA PHE A 197 -4.09 16.28 10.84
C PHE A 197 -3.61 16.60 9.42
N ASP A 198 -3.46 15.57 8.58
CA ASP A 198 -3.09 15.73 7.18
C ASP A 198 -4.20 16.45 6.40
N CYS A 199 -5.46 16.13 6.68
CA CYS A 199 -6.61 16.80 6.08
C CYS A 199 -6.75 18.26 6.55
N GLN A 200 -6.32 18.59 7.77
CA GLN A 200 -6.36 19.95 8.31
C GLN A 200 -5.30 20.86 7.67
N ASP A 201 -4.05 20.41 7.59
CA ASP A 201 -2.94 21.16 6.99
C ASP A 201 -1.92 20.20 6.37
N GLY A 202 -2.19 19.81 5.11
CA GLY A 202 -1.38 18.82 4.40
C GLY A 202 0.08 19.22 4.24
N SER A 203 0.37 20.51 4.02
CA SER A 203 1.74 21.00 3.88
C SER A 203 2.54 20.79 5.17
N LYS A 204 2.03 21.22 6.33
CA LYS A 204 2.77 21.03 7.59
C LYS A 204 2.81 19.57 8.01
N ALA A 205 1.72 18.84 7.82
CA ALA A 205 1.66 17.44 8.19
C ALA A 205 2.69 16.59 7.43
N VAL A 206 2.88 16.81 6.11
CA VAL A 206 3.89 16.06 5.35
C VAL A 206 5.32 16.42 5.76
N LEU A 207 5.59 17.69 6.09
CA LEU A 207 6.89 18.12 6.62
C LEU A 207 7.19 17.45 7.98
N LEU A 208 6.21 17.43 8.90
CA LEU A 208 6.37 16.74 10.17
C LEU A 208 6.53 15.23 9.98
N ARG A 209 5.73 14.60 9.11
CA ARG A 209 5.93 13.18 8.77
C ARG A 209 7.35 12.94 8.27
N THR A 210 7.89 13.80 7.40
CA THR A 210 9.28 13.69 6.91
C THR A 210 10.29 13.69 8.07
N LEU A 211 10.20 14.66 8.99
CA LEU A 211 11.07 14.74 10.17
C LEU A 211 10.92 13.53 11.10
N LEU A 212 9.68 13.10 11.36
CA LEU A 212 9.41 11.96 12.22
C LEU A 212 9.93 10.65 11.62
N ARG A 213 9.82 10.49 10.29
CA ARG A 213 10.38 9.34 9.57
C ARG A 213 11.90 9.36 9.53
N LEU A 214 12.52 10.53 9.43
CA LEU A 214 13.97 10.69 9.64
C LEU A 214 14.37 10.25 11.04
N ALA A 215 13.60 10.64 12.06
CA ALA A 215 13.76 10.20 13.46
C ALA A 215 13.29 8.76 13.71
N LYS A 216 13.07 7.98 12.64
CA LYS A 216 12.70 6.55 12.65
C LYS A 216 11.37 6.22 13.31
N LEU A 217 10.47 7.19 13.50
CA LEU A 217 9.14 6.95 14.05
C LEU A 217 8.26 6.17 13.04
N PRO A 218 7.60 5.06 13.39
CA PRO A 218 6.70 4.34 12.49
C PRO A 218 5.61 5.23 11.88
N ASN A 219 5.20 4.97 10.64
CA ASN A 219 4.10 5.71 9.99
C ASN A 219 2.81 5.69 10.85
N LYS A 220 2.45 4.53 11.42
CA LYS A 220 1.30 4.37 12.32
C LYS A 220 1.39 5.21 13.60
N MET A 221 2.59 5.57 14.05
CA MET A 221 2.81 6.36 15.26
C MET A 221 2.93 7.86 14.98
N CYS A 222 3.11 8.27 13.72
CA CYS A 222 3.20 9.68 13.33
C CYS A 222 1.95 10.47 13.74
N PRO A 223 0.70 10.01 13.50
CA PRO A 223 -0.49 10.74 13.93
C PRO A 223 -0.57 10.92 15.44
N ARG A 224 -0.12 9.94 16.23
CA ARG A 224 -0.09 10.03 17.70
C ARG A 224 0.88 11.11 18.18
N PHE A 225 2.04 11.23 17.53
CA PHE A 225 2.97 12.33 17.82
C PHE A 225 2.37 13.68 17.40
N ILE A 226 1.80 13.78 16.19
CA ILE A 226 1.23 15.03 15.69
C ILE A 226 0.05 15.50 16.56
N GLY A 227 -0.74 14.56 17.08
CA GLY A 227 -1.83 14.83 18.03
C GLY A 227 -1.38 15.17 19.46
N SER A 228 -0.10 15.01 19.80
CA SER A 228 0.43 15.40 21.11
C SER A 228 0.56 16.91 21.26
N GLU A 229 0.73 17.41 22.49
CA GLU A 229 0.95 18.83 22.75
C GLU A 229 2.13 19.40 21.94
N ALA A 230 3.25 18.66 21.87
CA ALA A 230 4.41 19.05 21.07
C ALA A 230 4.09 19.07 19.57
N GLY A 231 3.43 18.04 19.05
CA GLY A 231 3.01 17.97 17.65
C GLY A 231 2.08 19.13 17.26
N GLN A 232 1.12 19.47 18.14
CA GLN A 232 0.19 20.57 17.93
C GLN A 232 0.88 21.94 17.95
N LEU A 233 1.91 22.13 18.79
CA LEU A 233 2.73 23.34 18.74
C LEU A 233 3.52 23.43 17.43
N LEU A 234 4.09 22.32 16.96
CA LEU A 234 4.78 22.29 15.67
C LEU A 234 3.84 22.56 14.49
N MET A 235 2.60 22.07 14.52
CA MET A 235 1.58 22.36 13.51
C MET A 235 1.19 23.85 13.47
N LYS A 236 1.42 24.60 14.55
CA LYS A 236 1.19 26.06 14.59
C LYS A 236 2.35 26.87 14.02
N LEU A 237 3.51 26.26 13.78
CA LEU A 237 4.64 26.94 13.16
C LEU A 237 4.30 27.37 11.73
N ASP A 238 4.99 28.41 11.27
CA ASP A 238 4.95 28.83 9.88
C ASP A 238 5.51 27.73 8.96
N THR A 239 4.86 27.50 7.82
CA THR A 239 5.23 26.43 6.89
C THR A 239 6.63 26.64 6.29
N LEU A 240 7.04 27.89 6.00
CA LEU A 240 8.38 28.16 5.47
C LEU A 240 9.46 27.86 6.50
N LEU A 241 9.20 28.20 7.76
CA LEU A 241 10.12 27.90 8.85
C LEU A 241 10.25 26.38 9.08
N LEU A 242 9.12 25.67 9.10
CA LEU A 242 9.13 24.22 9.23
C LEU A 242 9.84 23.55 8.04
N ARG A 243 9.63 24.06 6.81
CA ARG A 243 10.35 23.61 5.62
C ARG A 243 11.85 23.83 5.73
N ALA A 244 12.28 25.01 6.20
CA ALA A 244 13.69 25.30 6.40
C ALA A 244 14.33 24.31 7.40
N PHE A 245 13.60 23.95 8.46
CA PHE A 245 14.05 22.92 9.40
C PHE A 245 14.16 21.54 8.72
N VAL A 246 13.17 21.12 7.93
CA VAL A 246 13.24 19.86 7.15
C VAL A 246 14.45 19.85 6.21
N VAL A 247 14.63 20.91 5.43
CA VAL A 247 15.71 21.02 4.43
C VAL A 247 17.08 20.99 5.10
N HIS A 248 17.24 21.68 6.25
CA HIS A 248 18.47 21.63 7.04
C HIS A 248 18.78 20.21 7.50
N GLN A 249 17.80 19.51 8.08
CA GLN A 249 18.00 18.14 8.57
C GLN A 249 18.29 17.14 7.44
N LEU A 250 17.67 17.32 6.26
CA LEU A 250 18.02 16.55 5.08
C LEU A 250 19.45 16.84 4.59
N GLY A 251 19.93 18.08 4.75
CA GLY A 251 21.29 18.50 4.40
C GLY A 251 22.38 17.86 5.27
N MET A 252 22.03 17.37 6.45
CA MET A 252 22.95 16.62 7.33
C MET A 252 23.22 15.20 6.83
N ILE A 253 22.48 14.72 5.83
CA ILE A 253 22.66 13.40 5.23
C ILE A 253 23.65 13.50 4.07
N GLU A 254 24.76 12.76 4.12
CA GLU A 254 25.82 12.83 3.11
C GLU A 254 25.38 12.35 1.71
N SER A 255 24.39 11.45 1.66
CA SER A 255 23.88 10.89 0.40
C SER A 255 22.71 11.71 -0.17
N SER A 256 22.37 11.45 -1.43
CA SER A 256 21.12 11.96 -2.01
C SER A 256 19.91 11.31 -1.31
N ILE A 257 18.77 12.00 -1.34
CA ILE A 257 17.55 11.63 -0.63
C ILE A 257 16.53 11.06 -1.60
N PHE A 258 15.78 10.05 -1.14
CA PHE A 258 14.59 9.54 -1.80
C PHE A 258 13.41 9.62 -0.83
N ILE A 259 12.36 10.36 -1.20
CA ILE A 259 11.10 10.43 -0.45
C ILE A 259 10.03 9.68 -1.25
N GLY A 260 9.60 8.53 -0.73
CA GLY A 260 8.48 7.75 -1.26
C GLY A 260 7.21 8.01 -0.45
N VAL A 261 6.14 8.43 -1.12
CA VAL A 261 4.83 8.64 -0.52
C VAL A 261 3.82 7.68 -1.14
N ASP A 262 3.27 6.78 -0.33
CA ASP A 262 2.35 5.75 -0.78
C ASP A 262 0.88 6.13 -0.56
N GLU A 263 0.05 5.89 -1.56
CA GLU A 263 -1.41 6.04 -1.56
C GLU A 263 -1.92 7.43 -1.15
N ILE A 264 -1.38 8.50 -1.75
CA ILE A 264 -1.72 9.89 -1.37
C ILE A 264 -3.21 10.25 -1.52
N MET A 265 -3.94 9.53 -2.38
CA MET A 265 -5.37 9.79 -2.60
C MET A 265 -6.26 9.28 -1.46
N GLU A 266 -5.71 8.57 -0.47
CA GLU A 266 -6.40 8.27 0.80
C GLU A 266 -6.73 9.54 1.61
N LEU A 267 -6.07 10.67 1.31
CA LEU A 267 -6.44 11.97 1.87
C LEU A 267 -7.81 12.47 1.38
N GLN A 268 -8.34 11.90 0.28
CA GLN A 268 -9.66 12.15 -0.34
C GLN A 268 -9.96 13.62 -0.76
N HIS A 269 -9.19 14.59 -0.29
CA HIS A 269 -9.40 16.01 -0.54
C HIS A 269 -8.36 16.57 -1.51
N GLN A 270 -8.77 16.88 -2.74
CA GLN A 270 -7.85 17.31 -3.81
C GLN A 270 -6.97 18.52 -3.43
N LEU A 271 -7.52 19.53 -2.73
CA LEU A 271 -6.70 20.68 -2.31
C LEU A 271 -5.58 20.29 -1.34
N VAL A 272 -5.83 19.32 -0.45
CA VAL A 272 -4.83 18.81 0.49
C VAL A 272 -3.75 18.04 -0.26
N VAL A 273 -4.15 17.14 -1.18
CA VAL A 273 -3.22 16.41 -2.05
C VAL A 273 -2.33 17.38 -2.83
N LYS A 274 -2.91 18.43 -3.43
CA LYS A 274 -2.17 19.48 -4.14
C LYS A 274 -1.19 20.22 -3.25
N ALA A 275 -1.56 20.50 -1.99
CA ALA A 275 -0.70 21.16 -1.02
C ALA A 275 0.49 20.27 -0.62
N VAL A 276 0.25 18.99 -0.32
CA VAL A 276 1.30 18.00 -0.04
C VAL A 276 2.28 17.87 -1.20
N LEU A 277 1.77 17.74 -2.43
CA LEU A 277 2.60 17.63 -3.63
C LEU A 277 3.44 18.89 -3.89
N SER A 278 2.86 20.08 -3.71
CA SER A 278 3.62 21.34 -3.77
C SER A 278 4.75 21.36 -2.75
N GLU A 279 4.43 21.02 -1.50
CA GLU A 279 5.36 21.11 -0.38
C GLU A 279 6.56 20.17 -0.56
N LEU A 280 6.31 18.93 -1.00
CA LEU A 280 7.39 17.98 -1.32
C LEU A 280 8.25 18.46 -2.49
N GLY A 281 7.65 19.09 -3.51
CA GLY A 281 8.39 19.71 -4.61
C GLY A 281 9.27 20.86 -4.13
N GLU A 282 8.78 21.70 -3.21
CA GLU A 282 9.56 22.77 -2.59
C GLU A 282 10.71 22.23 -1.74
N VAL A 283 10.50 21.16 -0.97
CA VAL A 283 11.59 20.49 -0.23
C VAL A 283 12.67 20.02 -1.20
N ALA A 284 12.30 19.38 -2.31
CA ALA A 284 13.26 18.86 -3.29
C ALA A 284 14.13 19.98 -3.91
N VAL A 285 13.52 21.10 -4.29
CA VAL A 285 14.21 22.27 -4.83
C VAL A 285 15.12 22.90 -3.80
N ASN A 286 14.64 23.07 -2.56
CA ASN A 286 15.42 23.71 -1.52
C ASN A 286 16.63 22.85 -1.09
N CYS A 287 16.51 21.52 -1.03
CA CYS A 287 17.67 20.64 -0.84
C CYS A 287 18.72 20.84 -1.94
N TYR A 288 18.31 20.93 -3.21
CA TYR A 288 19.26 21.13 -4.30
C TYR A 288 19.98 22.48 -4.23
N HIS A 289 19.26 23.57 -3.92
CA HIS A 289 19.87 24.90 -3.91
C HIS A 289 20.63 25.23 -2.62
N HIS A 290 20.22 24.66 -1.47
CA HIS A 290 20.80 25.02 -0.17
C HIS A 290 21.82 24.00 0.36
N ASN A 291 21.80 22.75 -0.12
CA ASN A 291 22.66 21.67 0.38
C ASN A 291 23.63 21.17 -0.70
N ASN A 292 24.43 22.06 -1.30
CA ASN A 292 25.48 21.70 -2.27
C ASN A 292 24.99 20.78 -3.42
N HIS A 293 23.83 21.07 -4.02
CA HIS A 293 23.24 20.27 -5.10
C HIS A 293 22.89 18.82 -4.70
N GLN A 294 22.66 18.57 -3.40
CA GLN A 294 22.10 17.32 -2.91
C GLN A 294 20.76 17.05 -3.61
N GLN A 295 20.65 15.90 -4.26
CA GLN A 295 19.42 15.51 -4.94
C GLN A 295 18.41 15.00 -3.91
N CYS A 296 17.16 15.41 -4.05
CA CYS A 296 16.04 14.88 -3.29
C CYS A 296 14.96 14.45 -4.30
N ASN A 297 14.83 13.14 -4.48
CA ASN A 297 13.91 12.52 -5.42
C ASN A 297 12.59 12.21 -4.72
N VAL A 298 11.49 12.82 -5.17
CA VAL A 298 10.16 12.61 -4.58
C VAL A 298 9.30 11.77 -5.52
N PHE A 299 8.87 10.61 -5.04
CA PHE A 299 7.97 9.69 -5.75
C PHE A 299 6.70 9.50 -4.94
N VAL A 300 5.55 9.64 -5.60
CA VAL A 300 4.23 9.55 -4.98
C VAL A 300 3.39 8.54 -5.74
N SER A 301 2.76 7.60 -5.03
CA SER A 301 1.88 6.59 -5.62
C SER A 301 0.40 6.91 -5.41
N SER A 302 -0.44 6.38 -6.29
CA SER A 302 -1.89 6.31 -6.08
C SER A 302 -2.58 5.28 -6.95
N LEU A 303 -3.74 4.85 -6.48
CA LEU A 303 -4.71 4.01 -7.18
C LEU A 303 -5.71 4.75 -8.09
N LYS A 304 -5.69 6.09 -8.18
CA LYS A 304 -6.65 6.88 -8.97
C LYS A 304 -5.99 7.76 -10.03
N GLU A 305 -6.68 7.99 -11.15
CA GLU A 305 -6.16 8.63 -12.37
C GLU A 305 -6.19 10.14 -12.26
N GLU A 306 -7.00 10.64 -11.32
CA GLU A 306 -7.26 12.06 -11.14
C GLU A 306 -5.95 12.86 -11.16
N PRO A 307 -5.95 14.03 -11.82
CA PRO A 307 -4.71 14.70 -12.17
C PRO A 307 -3.96 15.18 -10.93
N PHE A 308 -2.91 14.43 -10.60
CA PHE A 308 -1.79 14.85 -9.77
C PHE A 308 -1.27 16.18 -10.28
N SER A 309 -1.65 17.25 -9.59
CA SER A 309 -1.16 18.59 -9.83
C SER A 309 -0.71 19.19 -8.52
N THR A 310 0.22 20.12 -8.59
CA THR A 310 0.56 20.98 -7.45
C THR A 310 -0.56 22.00 -7.22
N ALA A 311 -0.50 22.72 -6.10
CA ALA A 311 -1.37 23.87 -5.84
C ALA A 311 -1.30 24.94 -6.95
N SER A 312 -0.16 25.08 -7.62
CA SER A 312 0.03 25.97 -8.78
C SER A 312 -0.54 25.42 -10.09
N GLY A 313 -1.17 24.24 -10.09
CA GLY A 313 -1.73 23.59 -11.27
C GLY A 313 -0.70 22.88 -12.15
N ARG A 314 0.57 22.81 -11.73
CA ARG A 314 1.62 22.09 -12.46
C ARG A 314 1.33 20.60 -12.41
N ARG A 315 1.34 19.94 -13.56
CA ARG A 315 1.21 18.47 -13.63
C ARG A 315 2.44 17.80 -13.03
N ILE A 316 2.20 16.79 -12.22
CA ILE A 316 3.24 15.90 -11.70
C ILE A 316 3.80 15.06 -12.86
N PHE A 317 5.10 14.78 -12.81
CA PHE A 317 5.76 13.96 -13.83
C PHE A 317 5.27 12.52 -13.73
N ARG A 318 4.51 12.05 -14.72
CA ARG A 318 3.96 10.69 -14.71
C ARG A 318 5.07 9.71 -15.08
N TRP A 319 5.26 8.71 -14.23
CA TRP A 319 6.12 7.57 -14.52
C TRP A 319 5.31 6.28 -14.38
N SER A 320 5.43 5.42 -15.38
CA SER A 320 4.85 4.08 -15.39
C SER A 320 6.02 3.09 -15.33
N PRO A 321 6.35 2.54 -14.14
CA PRO A 321 7.41 1.57 -14.03
C PRO A 321 6.98 0.28 -14.75
N PRO A 322 7.92 -0.46 -15.36
CA PRO A 322 7.59 -1.68 -16.08
C PRO A 322 6.85 -2.69 -15.21
N VAL A 323 5.89 -3.41 -15.81
CA VAL A 323 5.15 -4.50 -15.17
C VAL A 323 6.11 -5.53 -14.57
N PRO A 324 5.78 -6.10 -13.40
CA PRO A 324 6.57 -7.18 -12.85
C PRO A 324 6.68 -8.41 -13.73
N ASP A 325 7.80 -9.13 -13.58
CA ASP A 325 8.15 -10.32 -14.35
C ASP A 325 8.34 -11.56 -13.45
N GLU A 326 8.81 -12.64 -14.05
CA GLU A 326 9.06 -13.91 -13.37
C GLU A 326 10.07 -13.80 -12.21
N SER A 327 11.05 -12.89 -12.31
CA SER A 327 12.03 -12.71 -11.23
C SER A 327 11.36 -12.17 -9.97
N ALA A 328 10.38 -11.29 -10.13
CA ALA A 328 9.62 -10.78 -9.01
C ALA A 328 8.74 -11.85 -8.33
N ALA A 329 8.16 -12.76 -9.12
CA ALA A 329 7.40 -13.89 -8.60
C ALA A 329 8.25 -14.85 -7.78
N GLU A 330 9.44 -15.23 -8.29
CA GLU A 330 10.40 -16.10 -7.60
C GLU A 330 10.72 -15.58 -6.19
N LEU A 331 10.91 -14.28 -6.05
CA LEU A 331 11.28 -13.65 -4.78
C LEU A 331 10.14 -13.57 -3.78
N ILE A 332 8.92 -13.32 -4.25
CA ILE A 332 7.74 -13.37 -3.40
C ILE A 332 7.57 -14.78 -2.85
N LEU A 333 7.92 -15.80 -3.63
CA LEU A 333 7.75 -17.21 -3.25
C LEU A 333 8.88 -17.76 -2.39
N GLN A 334 10.11 -17.28 -2.55
CA GLN A 334 11.29 -17.81 -1.86
C GLN A 334 11.13 -17.97 -0.33
N PRO A 335 10.48 -17.04 0.41
CA PRO A 335 10.23 -17.19 1.84
C PRO A 335 9.16 -18.24 2.20
N TYR A 336 8.41 -18.76 1.23
CA TYR A 336 7.25 -19.63 1.41
C TYR A 336 7.49 -21.06 0.89
N THR A 337 8.62 -21.30 0.23
CA THR A 337 8.93 -22.58 -0.44
C THR A 337 10.08 -23.35 0.22
N HIS A 338 10.39 -23.12 1.50
CA HIS A 338 11.62 -23.59 2.16
C HIS A 338 11.99 -25.06 1.92
N ASP A 339 11.01 -25.97 1.81
CA ASP A 339 11.22 -27.40 1.54
C ASP A 339 10.62 -27.89 0.21
N ARG A 340 10.23 -26.97 -0.67
CA ARG A 340 9.54 -27.26 -1.94
C ARG A 340 10.36 -26.83 -3.12
N ASP A 341 10.16 -27.52 -4.24
CA ASP A 341 10.72 -27.10 -5.53
C ASP A 341 10.19 -25.72 -5.91
N LEU A 342 11.05 -24.71 -5.80
CA LEU A 342 10.76 -23.32 -6.09
C LEU A 342 10.29 -23.12 -7.53
N ASN A 343 10.87 -23.85 -8.50
CA ASN A 343 10.46 -23.74 -9.90
C ASN A 343 9.02 -24.22 -10.09
N ARG A 344 8.67 -25.35 -9.47
CA ARG A 344 7.30 -25.86 -9.48
C ARG A 344 6.33 -24.91 -8.79
N CYS A 345 6.69 -24.38 -7.62
CA CYS A 345 5.85 -23.43 -6.89
C CYS A 345 5.65 -22.12 -7.67
N LYS A 346 6.68 -21.66 -8.37
CA LYS A 346 6.64 -20.49 -9.26
C LYS A 346 5.66 -20.66 -10.40
N VAL A 347 5.72 -21.79 -11.11
CA VAL A 347 4.76 -22.11 -12.17
C VAL A 347 3.33 -22.11 -11.64
N LEU A 348 3.08 -22.76 -10.51
CA LEU A 348 1.75 -22.82 -9.88
C LEU A 348 1.24 -21.42 -9.48
N ALA A 349 2.07 -20.64 -8.79
CA ALA A 349 1.70 -19.31 -8.33
C ALA A 349 1.43 -18.36 -9.50
N ILE A 350 2.29 -18.33 -10.51
CA ILE A 350 2.11 -17.48 -11.70
C ILE A 350 0.86 -17.90 -12.47
N SER A 351 0.58 -19.20 -12.60
CA SER A 351 -0.63 -19.69 -13.27
C SER A 351 -1.91 -19.23 -12.54
N ALA A 352 -1.91 -19.23 -11.21
CA ALA A 352 -3.08 -18.82 -10.43
C ALA A 352 -3.20 -17.28 -10.29
N ALA A 353 -2.08 -16.57 -10.13
CA ALA A 353 -2.06 -15.17 -9.72
C ALA A 353 -1.63 -14.19 -10.83
N GLY A 354 -1.05 -14.68 -11.94
CA GLY A 354 -0.33 -13.87 -12.91
C GLY A 354 0.88 -13.17 -12.28
N PHE A 355 1.39 -12.13 -12.94
CA PHE A 355 2.46 -11.27 -12.39
C PHE A 355 1.96 -10.18 -11.42
N HIS A 356 0.79 -10.39 -10.83
CA HIS A 356 0.17 -9.44 -9.91
C HIS A 356 0.67 -9.66 -8.47
N PHE A 357 1.48 -8.76 -7.92
CA PHE A 357 2.20 -8.92 -6.64
C PHE A 357 1.30 -9.33 -5.49
N ARG A 358 0.16 -8.67 -5.33
CA ARG A 358 -0.74 -8.97 -4.21
C ARG A 358 -1.33 -10.37 -4.36
N SER A 359 -1.65 -10.79 -5.58
CA SER A 359 -2.15 -12.13 -5.85
C SER A 359 -1.04 -13.16 -5.69
N LEU A 360 0.20 -12.84 -6.07
CA LEU A 360 1.38 -13.68 -5.87
C LEU A 360 1.67 -13.90 -4.39
N VAL A 361 1.51 -12.88 -3.55
CA VAL A 361 1.63 -13.01 -2.08
C VAL A 361 0.56 -13.96 -1.54
N PHE A 362 -0.69 -13.80 -1.97
CA PHE A 362 -1.77 -14.72 -1.57
C PHE A 362 -1.52 -16.15 -2.06
N ALA A 363 -1.01 -16.31 -3.29
CA ALA A 363 -0.65 -17.60 -3.84
C ALA A 363 0.51 -18.25 -3.08
N ALA A 364 1.53 -17.48 -2.71
CA ALA A 364 2.65 -17.95 -1.91
C ALA A 364 2.20 -18.44 -0.52
N GLN A 365 1.29 -17.71 0.13
CA GLN A 365 0.69 -18.13 1.39
C GLN A 365 -0.11 -19.44 1.25
N ALA A 366 -0.91 -19.57 0.19
CA ALA A 366 -1.66 -20.80 -0.10
C ALA A 366 -0.73 -21.99 -0.33
N ILE A 367 0.35 -21.80 -1.11
CA ILE A 367 1.37 -22.83 -1.35
C ILE A 367 2.04 -23.28 -0.05
N ALA A 368 2.32 -22.36 0.88
CA ALA A 368 2.94 -22.71 2.16
C ALA A 368 2.00 -23.54 3.07
N GLN A 369 0.69 -23.34 2.94
CA GLN A 369 -0.32 -23.96 3.82
C GLN A 369 -0.85 -25.30 3.30
N ASP A 370 -0.90 -25.50 1.98
CA ASP A 370 -1.44 -26.70 1.36
C ASP A 370 -0.34 -27.76 1.17
N MET A 371 -0.52 -28.98 1.67
CA MET A 371 0.43 -30.09 1.52
C MET A 371 0.61 -30.54 0.06
N ALA A 372 -0.38 -30.33 -0.80
CA ALA A 372 -0.36 -30.72 -2.21
C ALA A 372 -1.02 -29.65 -3.10
N PRO A 373 -0.38 -28.46 -3.24
CA PRO A 373 -0.98 -27.32 -3.89
C PRO A 373 -1.22 -27.59 -5.38
N SER A 374 -2.41 -27.22 -5.83
CA SER A 374 -2.82 -27.23 -7.23
C SER A 374 -3.15 -25.80 -7.68
N VAL A 375 -3.16 -25.55 -8.99
CA VAL A 375 -3.58 -24.23 -9.51
C VAL A 375 -4.99 -23.88 -9.01
N GLN A 376 -5.90 -24.86 -8.97
CA GLN A 376 -7.27 -24.67 -8.50
C GLN A 376 -7.35 -24.35 -7.00
N SER A 377 -6.65 -25.12 -6.15
CA SER A 377 -6.66 -24.87 -4.69
C SER A 377 -6.05 -23.51 -4.35
N ILE A 378 -4.97 -23.12 -5.04
CA ILE A 378 -4.36 -21.80 -4.91
C ILE A 378 -5.32 -20.72 -5.39
N LEU A 379 -5.88 -20.85 -6.59
CA LEU A 379 -6.77 -19.86 -7.18
C LEU A 379 -7.99 -19.61 -6.28
N ASN A 380 -8.65 -20.67 -5.78
CA ASN A 380 -9.77 -20.55 -4.86
C ASN A 380 -9.38 -19.77 -3.60
N SER A 381 -8.21 -20.04 -3.03
CA SER A 381 -7.67 -19.33 -1.87
C SER A 381 -7.45 -17.84 -2.18
N VAL A 382 -6.88 -17.53 -3.35
CA VAL A 382 -6.63 -16.15 -3.79
C VAL A 382 -7.95 -15.40 -4.04
N ILE A 383 -8.93 -16.02 -4.71
CA ILE A 383 -10.26 -15.44 -4.96
C ILE A 383 -10.99 -15.17 -3.64
N HIS A 384 -10.96 -16.10 -2.70
CA HIS A 384 -11.57 -15.93 -1.38
C HIS A 384 -11.05 -14.66 -0.69
N ARG A 385 -9.72 -14.47 -0.69
CA ARG A 385 -9.07 -13.26 -0.14
C ARG A 385 -9.50 -11.97 -0.84
N TRP A 386 -9.77 -12.03 -2.14
CA TRP A 386 -10.29 -10.87 -2.87
C TRP A 386 -11.74 -10.58 -2.53
N ARG A 387 -12.60 -11.60 -2.42
CA ARG A 387 -14.02 -11.44 -2.07
C ARG A 387 -14.23 -10.84 -0.68
N GLU A 388 -13.31 -11.08 0.26
CA GLU A 388 -13.30 -10.40 1.56
C GLU A 388 -13.15 -8.87 1.45
N ARG A 389 -12.64 -8.35 0.32
CA ARG A 389 -12.20 -6.95 0.15
C ARG A 389 -12.86 -6.22 -1.01
N VAL A 390 -13.44 -6.95 -1.95
CA VAL A 390 -14.02 -6.43 -3.20
C VAL A 390 -15.53 -6.62 -3.14
N PRO A 391 -16.33 -5.53 -3.20
CA PRO A 391 -17.79 -5.63 -3.16
C PRO A 391 -18.35 -6.32 -4.41
N GLU A 392 -19.49 -7.00 -4.29
CA GLU A 392 -20.12 -7.71 -5.41
C GLU A 392 -20.44 -6.83 -6.63
N SER A 393 -20.82 -5.56 -6.38
CA SER A 393 -21.05 -4.58 -7.44
C SER A 393 -19.82 -4.32 -8.30
N LEU A 394 -18.62 -4.41 -7.73
CA LEU A 394 -17.37 -4.26 -8.45
C LEU A 394 -17.05 -5.52 -9.28
N PHE A 395 -17.34 -6.72 -8.78
CA PHE A 395 -17.24 -7.94 -9.58
C PHE A 395 -18.20 -7.93 -10.78
N ALA A 396 -19.42 -7.42 -10.62
CA ALA A 396 -20.34 -7.23 -11.73
C ALA A 396 -19.76 -6.27 -12.79
N ALA A 397 -19.20 -5.14 -12.36
CA ALA A 397 -18.54 -4.19 -13.26
C ALA A 397 -17.32 -4.81 -13.97
N MET A 398 -16.51 -5.62 -13.28
CA MET A 398 -15.37 -6.35 -13.86
C MET A 398 -15.84 -7.33 -14.95
N ARG A 399 -16.94 -8.04 -14.71
CA ARG A 399 -17.52 -8.95 -15.69
C ARG A 399 -17.94 -8.22 -16.95
N ASP A 400 -18.68 -7.13 -16.80
CA ASP A 400 -19.17 -6.33 -17.93
C ASP A 400 -17.99 -5.75 -18.73
N TYR A 401 -16.95 -5.26 -18.04
CA TYR A 401 -15.71 -4.78 -18.63
C TYR A 401 -15.01 -5.83 -19.50
N VAL A 402 -14.85 -7.05 -18.97
CA VAL A 402 -14.21 -8.16 -19.71
C VAL A 402 -15.06 -8.54 -20.92
N LEU A 403 -16.39 -8.65 -20.76
CA LEU A 403 -17.31 -8.95 -21.86
C LEU A 403 -17.23 -7.92 -22.99
N ASP A 404 -17.22 -6.65 -22.65
CA ASP A 404 -17.12 -5.56 -23.63
C ASP A 404 -15.76 -5.55 -24.33
N SER A 405 -14.67 -5.80 -23.58
CA SER A 405 -13.32 -5.92 -24.14
C SER A 405 -13.23 -7.07 -25.15
N CYS A 406 -13.76 -8.25 -24.82
CA CYS A 406 -13.81 -9.41 -25.72
C CYS A 406 -14.65 -9.16 -26.98
N ARG A 407 -15.63 -8.25 -26.92
CA ARG A 407 -16.44 -7.84 -28.08
C ARG A 407 -15.74 -6.80 -28.96
N GLY A 408 -14.51 -6.39 -28.63
CA GLY A 408 -13.79 -5.34 -29.33
C GLY A 408 -14.42 -3.95 -29.15
N LEU A 409 -15.25 -3.77 -28.12
CA LEU A 409 -15.82 -2.46 -27.83
C LEU A 409 -14.72 -1.56 -27.27
N PRO A 410 -14.53 -0.35 -27.83
CA PRO A 410 -13.50 0.55 -27.33
C PRO A 410 -13.75 0.93 -25.87
N LEU A 411 -12.70 0.96 -25.05
CA LEU A 411 -12.71 1.38 -23.65
C LEU A 411 -13.46 2.70 -23.40
N HIS A 412 -13.39 3.65 -24.33
CA HIS A 412 -14.08 4.95 -24.23
C HIS A 412 -15.62 4.87 -24.37
N ARG A 413 -16.18 3.72 -24.72
CA ARG A 413 -17.64 3.46 -24.72
C ARG A 413 -18.14 2.85 -23.41
N GLN A 414 -17.23 2.45 -22.52
CA GLN A 414 -17.62 2.05 -21.17
C GLN A 414 -18.07 3.28 -20.39
N SER A 415 -19.04 3.10 -19.48
CA SER A 415 -19.50 4.23 -18.69
C SER A 415 -18.36 4.76 -17.80
N VAL A 416 -18.28 6.09 -17.65
CA VAL A 416 -17.31 6.75 -16.77
C VAL A 416 -17.37 6.16 -15.35
N GLN A 417 -18.55 5.72 -14.92
CA GLN A 417 -18.75 5.05 -13.64
C GLN A 417 -18.07 3.69 -13.56
N VAL A 418 -18.17 2.85 -14.59
CA VAL A 418 -17.50 1.53 -14.63
C VAL A 418 -15.98 1.71 -14.65
N HIS A 419 -15.46 2.63 -15.46
CA HIS A 419 -14.01 2.92 -15.46
C HIS A 419 -13.52 3.39 -14.10
N ALA A 420 -14.21 4.35 -13.47
CA ALA A 420 -13.86 4.85 -12.14
C ALA A 420 -13.92 3.78 -11.04
N MET A 421 -14.84 2.81 -11.15
CA MET A 421 -14.93 1.68 -10.22
C MET A 421 -13.76 0.71 -10.37
N LEU A 422 -13.33 0.45 -11.62
CA LEU A 422 -12.31 -0.55 -11.94
C LEU A 422 -10.88 -0.02 -11.83
N GLU A 423 -10.71 1.30 -11.95
CA GLU A 423 -9.43 1.97 -12.11
C GLU A 423 -8.35 1.48 -11.14
N SER A 424 -8.72 1.39 -9.86
CA SER A 424 -7.84 0.94 -8.78
C SER A 424 -7.37 -0.51 -8.89
N TYR A 425 -7.87 -1.30 -9.85
CA TYR A 425 -7.53 -2.71 -10.08
C TYR A 425 -6.90 -2.97 -11.44
N LEU A 426 -6.85 -1.95 -12.31
CA LEU A 426 -6.27 -2.04 -13.64
C LEU A 426 -4.77 -1.71 -13.61
N ASP A 427 -3.95 -2.49 -14.32
CA ASP A 427 -2.54 -2.17 -14.50
C ASP A 427 -2.30 -1.06 -15.56
N GLU A 428 -1.04 -0.76 -15.89
CA GLU A 428 -0.70 0.26 -16.89
C GLU A 428 -1.24 -0.04 -18.30
N LYS A 429 -1.55 -1.30 -18.59
CA LYS A 429 -2.13 -1.79 -19.84
C LYS A 429 -3.63 -2.04 -19.70
N LEU A 430 -4.25 -1.44 -18.69
CA LEU A 430 -5.68 -1.51 -18.43
C LEU A 430 -6.18 -2.94 -18.23
N SER A 431 -5.37 -3.78 -17.59
CA SER A 431 -5.67 -5.20 -17.46
C SER A 431 -5.95 -5.62 -16.03
N LEU A 432 -6.84 -6.60 -15.89
CA LEU A 432 -7.24 -7.18 -14.61
C LEU A 432 -6.41 -8.43 -14.29
N PRO A 433 -6.09 -8.69 -13.00
CA PRO A 433 -5.41 -9.93 -12.61
C PRO A 433 -6.34 -11.16 -12.75
N PRO A 434 -5.78 -12.34 -13.08
CA PRO A 434 -6.58 -13.54 -13.37
C PRO A 434 -7.58 -13.94 -12.27
N PRO A 435 -7.24 -13.88 -10.97
CA PRO A 435 -8.21 -14.15 -9.90
C PRO A 435 -9.45 -13.24 -9.91
N LEU A 436 -9.31 -11.97 -10.29
CA LEU A 436 -10.45 -11.05 -10.32
C LEU A 436 -11.36 -11.32 -11.51
N ILE A 437 -10.79 -11.66 -12.66
CA ILE A 437 -11.53 -12.09 -13.85
C ILE A 437 -12.33 -13.36 -13.52
N LEU A 438 -11.69 -14.38 -12.95
CA LEU A 438 -12.35 -15.64 -12.61
C LEU A 438 -13.40 -15.46 -11.51
N GLY A 439 -13.11 -14.64 -10.50
CA GLY A 439 -14.06 -14.28 -9.45
C GLY A 439 -15.32 -13.57 -9.99
N ALA A 440 -15.16 -12.68 -10.98
CA ALA A 440 -16.25 -11.89 -11.57
C ALA A 440 -17.28 -12.71 -12.34
N PHE A 441 -16.89 -13.88 -12.85
CA PHE A 441 -17.75 -14.77 -13.62
C PHE A 441 -18.23 -15.99 -12.83
N GLY A 442 -18.06 -15.98 -11.50
CA GLY A 442 -18.58 -17.04 -10.63
C GLY A 442 -17.91 -18.40 -10.80
N VAL A 443 -16.75 -18.45 -11.47
CA VAL A 443 -16.02 -19.69 -11.77
C VAL A 443 -15.55 -20.42 -10.51
N ALA A 444 -15.40 -19.72 -9.39
CA ALA A 444 -15.15 -20.32 -8.08
C ALA A 444 -16.20 -19.80 -7.08
N ASN A 445 -16.99 -20.66 -6.46
CA ASN A 445 -17.94 -20.27 -5.41
C ASN A 445 -17.37 -20.53 -4.02
N ALA A 446 -17.75 -19.66 -3.06
CA ALA A 446 -17.37 -19.82 -1.66
C ALA A 446 -18.17 -20.99 -1.07
N GLY A 447 -17.67 -22.22 -1.23
CA GLY A 447 -18.25 -23.42 -0.64
C GLY A 447 -18.37 -24.63 -1.56
N ASN A 448 -18.32 -24.45 -2.89
CA ASN A 448 -18.25 -25.56 -3.83
C ASN A 448 -16.87 -25.56 -4.49
N GLU A 449 -16.13 -26.65 -4.30
CA GLU A 449 -14.87 -26.92 -5.03
C GLU A 449 -15.10 -27.11 -6.54
N GLU A 450 -16.36 -27.09 -7.00
CA GLU A 450 -16.73 -27.24 -8.40
C GLU A 450 -16.71 -25.90 -9.14
N VAL A 451 -15.90 -25.89 -10.20
CA VAL A 451 -15.87 -24.90 -11.26
C VAL A 451 -17.23 -24.86 -11.93
N ASP A 452 -17.88 -23.69 -12.01
CA ASP A 452 -19.12 -23.54 -12.79
C ASP A 452 -18.79 -23.58 -14.30
N GLY A 453 -18.77 -24.80 -14.85
CA GLY A 453 -18.57 -25.06 -16.28
C GLY A 453 -19.68 -24.51 -17.19
N ALA A 454 -20.78 -24.00 -16.63
CA ALA A 454 -21.80 -23.27 -17.39
C ALA A 454 -21.52 -21.75 -17.45
N SER A 455 -20.42 -21.29 -16.84
CA SER A 455 -20.07 -19.87 -16.81
C SER A 455 -19.79 -19.32 -18.22
N PRO A 456 -20.31 -18.12 -18.57
CA PRO A 456 -20.02 -17.47 -19.84
C PRO A 456 -18.53 -17.24 -20.10
N LEU A 457 -17.68 -17.20 -19.07
CA LEU A 457 -16.22 -17.13 -19.22
C LEU A 457 -15.64 -18.40 -19.84
N PHE A 458 -16.15 -19.57 -19.44
CA PHE A 458 -15.82 -20.86 -20.07
C PHE A 458 -16.35 -20.91 -21.50
N GLY A 459 -17.53 -20.35 -21.76
CA GLY A 459 -18.06 -20.18 -23.12
C GLY A 459 -17.29 -19.18 -24.00
N LEU A 460 -16.66 -18.16 -23.41
CA LEU A 460 -15.83 -17.16 -24.10
C LEU A 460 -14.41 -17.66 -24.40
N PHE A 461 -13.88 -18.55 -23.57
CA PHE A 461 -12.59 -19.22 -23.75
C PHE A 461 -12.74 -20.70 -24.13
N ASN A 462 -13.86 -21.03 -24.78
CA ASN A 462 -14.39 -22.36 -25.07
C ASN A 462 -13.31 -23.44 -25.31
N CYS A 463 -13.01 -24.22 -24.27
CA CYS A 463 -12.19 -25.44 -24.34
C CYS A 463 -13.04 -26.72 -24.24
N ASP A 464 -14.27 -26.62 -23.74
CA ASP A 464 -15.08 -27.79 -23.37
C ASP A 464 -15.73 -28.53 -24.55
N PHE A 465 -15.68 -27.98 -25.77
CA PHE A 465 -16.15 -28.70 -26.96
C PHE A 465 -15.09 -29.52 -27.69
N ALA A 466 -13.83 -29.53 -27.23
CA ALA A 466 -12.74 -30.14 -28.00
C ALA A 466 -11.88 -31.17 -27.25
N TYR A 467 -11.78 -31.14 -25.91
CA TYR A 467 -10.79 -32.00 -25.22
C TYR A 467 -11.27 -32.55 -23.87
N THR A 468 -10.92 -33.80 -23.58
CA THR A 468 -11.20 -34.50 -22.31
C THR A 468 -10.03 -34.45 -21.31
N ASP A 469 -8.97 -33.71 -21.63
CA ASP A 469 -7.71 -33.69 -20.87
C ASP A 469 -7.54 -32.37 -20.09
N PRO A 470 -7.58 -32.40 -18.74
CA PRO A 470 -7.40 -31.22 -17.89
C PRO A 470 -6.09 -30.45 -18.12
N ALA A 471 -5.02 -31.11 -18.58
CA ALA A 471 -3.76 -30.44 -18.91
C ALA A 471 -3.90 -29.58 -20.17
N LYS A 472 -4.63 -30.06 -21.19
CA LYS A 472 -4.96 -29.29 -22.38
C LYS A 472 -5.90 -28.12 -22.09
N HIS A 473 -6.79 -28.26 -21.10
CA HIS A 473 -7.64 -27.16 -20.64
C HIS A 473 -6.84 -26.04 -20.00
N LEU A 474 -5.88 -26.37 -19.13
CA LEU A 474 -4.97 -25.38 -18.53
C LEU A 474 -4.08 -24.70 -19.58
N GLU A 475 -3.59 -25.44 -20.56
CA GLU A 475 -2.78 -24.92 -21.68
C GLU A 475 -3.59 -23.99 -22.59
N GLN A 476 -4.83 -24.35 -22.95
CA GLN A 476 -5.69 -23.51 -23.79
C GLN A 476 -6.27 -22.31 -23.04
N PHE A 477 -6.60 -22.46 -21.75
CA PHE A 477 -6.94 -21.31 -20.90
C PHE A 477 -5.77 -20.36 -20.80
N GLY A 478 -4.55 -20.89 -20.60
CA GLY A 478 -3.30 -20.12 -20.67
C GLY A 478 -3.17 -19.40 -22.02
N LEU A 479 -3.37 -20.10 -23.14
CA LEU A 479 -3.30 -19.56 -24.50
C LEU A 479 -4.34 -18.46 -24.76
N HIS A 480 -5.59 -18.64 -24.32
CA HIS A 480 -6.66 -17.67 -24.52
C HIS A 480 -6.55 -16.47 -23.58
N PHE A 481 -6.10 -16.71 -22.35
CA PHE A 481 -5.67 -15.66 -21.45
C PHE A 481 -4.49 -14.90 -22.05
N ASP A 482 -3.52 -15.58 -22.65
CA ASP A 482 -2.39 -14.98 -23.35
C ASP A 482 -2.81 -14.22 -24.62
N ILE A 483 -3.84 -14.66 -25.34
CA ILE A 483 -4.45 -13.91 -26.47
C ILE A 483 -5.16 -12.65 -25.95
N PHE A 484 -5.93 -12.75 -24.87
CA PHE A 484 -6.50 -11.59 -24.18
C PHE A 484 -5.39 -10.62 -23.77
N ARG A 485 -4.34 -11.13 -23.11
CA ARG A 485 -3.16 -10.35 -22.72
C ARG A 485 -2.51 -9.70 -23.95
N HIS A 486 -2.27 -10.45 -25.02
CA HIS A 486 -1.68 -9.95 -26.25
C HIS A 486 -2.52 -8.85 -26.91
N SER A 487 -3.85 -8.99 -26.93
CA SER A 487 -4.77 -7.97 -27.47
C SER A 487 -4.77 -6.65 -26.69
N HIS A 488 -4.21 -6.67 -25.47
CA HIS A 488 -3.98 -5.53 -24.59
C HIS A 488 -2.48 -5.19 -24.45
N ASP A 489 -1.61 -5.65 -25.35
CA ASP A 489 -0.15 -5.48 -25.31
C ASP A 489 0.54 -6.00 -24.04
N LEU A 490 -0.10 -6.84 -23.24
CA LEU A 490 0.47 -7.46 -22.04
C LEU A 490 1.47 -8.58 -22.38
N SER A 491 2.42 -8.81 -21.47
CA SER A 491 3.38 -9.92 -21.58
C SER A 491 2.68 -11.26 -21.44
N VAL A 492 2.70 -12.06 -22.50
CA VAL A 492 2.29 -13.47 -22.57
C VAL A 492 3.16 -14.32 -21.63
N LEU A 493 2.60 -15.31 -20.94
CA LEU A 493 3.39 -16.25 -20.14
C LEU A 493 4.27 -17.11 -21.06
N SER A 494 5.54 -17.32 -20.70
CA SER A 494 6.40 -18.20 -21.50
C SER A 494 5.82 -19.62 -21.49
N SER A 495 5.73 -20.23 -22.66
CA SER A 495 5.19 -21.56 -22.98
C SER A 495 5.86 -22.76 -22.28
N GLU A 496 6.69 -22.56 -21.26
CA GLU A 496 7.44 -23.61 -20.56
C GLU A 496 6.70 -24.19 -19.33
N VAL A 497 5.37 -24.20 -19.35
CA VAL A 497 4.58 -24.88 -18.31
C VAL A 497 4.48 -26.37 -18.65
N HIS A 498 5.37 -27.19 -18.08
CA HIS A 498 5.25 -28.64 -18.17
C HIS A 498 4.20 -29.17 -17.20
N VAL A 499 2.98 -29.41 -17.70
CA VAL A 499 1.95 -30.15 -16.97
C VAL A 499 2.27 -31.65 -17.02
N ALA A 500 2.70 -32.23 -15.91
CA ALA A 500 2.96 -33.67 -15.83
C ALA A 500 1.64 -34.44 -15.66
N VAL A 501 1.14 -35.05 -16.73
CA VAL A 501 -0.01 -35.98 -16.69
C VAL A 501 0.51 -37.39 -16.49
N ARG A 502 0.13 -38.06 -15.38
CA ARG A 502 0.40 -39.50 -15.21
C ARG A 502 -0.45 -40.29 -16.21
N GLY A 503 0.20 -40.95 -17.16
CA GLY A 503 -0.43 -41.99 -17.99
C GLY A 503 -0.59 -41.67 -19.48
N VAL A 504 -0.22 -40.48 -19.96
CA VAL A 504 -0.27 -40.15 -21.39
C VAL A 504 1.15 -40.15 -21.97
N LYS A 505 1.40 -40.99 -22.98
CA LYS A 505 2.67 -40.96 -23.73
C LYS A 505 2.72 -39.67 -24.55
N LYS A 506 3.82 -38.92 -24.40
CA LYS A 506 4.11 -37.71 -25.18
C LYS A 506 4.08 -38.03 -26.69
N ASP A 507 3.34 -37.24 -27.45
CA ASP A 507 3.33 -37.31 -28.91
C ASP A 507 4.50 -36.46 -29.47
N PRO A 508 5.38 -37.02 -30.31
CA PRO A 508 6.51 -36.30 -30.90
C PRO A 508 6.13 -35.09 -31.75
N ALA A 509 4.87 -34.97 -32.19
CA ALA A 509 4.39 -33.81 -32.94
C ALA A 509 4.26 -32.53 -32.07
N TRP A 510 4.53 -32.61 -30.76
CA TRP A 510 4.40 -31.52 -29.78
C TRP A 510 5.68 -30.70 -29.56
N TYR A 511 6.73 -30.94 -30.37
CA TYR A 511 7.99 -30.18 -30.32
C TYR A 511 8.09 -29.14 -31.44
#